data_AF-A0A2V1CZ15-F1
#
_entry.id   AF-A0A2V1CZ15-F1
#
_cell.length_a   1.000
_cell.length_b   1.000
_cell.length_c   1.000
_cell.angle_alpha   90.00
_cell.angle_beta   90.00
_cell.angle_gamma   90.00
#
_symmetry.space_group_name_H-M   'P 1'
#
loop_
_entity.id
_entity.type
_entity.pdbx_description
1 polymer ?
#
loop_
_entity_poly.entity_id
_entity_poly.type
_entity_poly.pdbx_seq_one_letter_code
_entity_poly.pdbx_strand_id
1 'polypeptide(L)'
;FCIVSHILGISAGQDAFRDNFTDIKQIYALVIPAERNVLRIRWKEEVLNKPFFCNVTNTIGGGSIQRDKAFPYAKYRDIFVRLGRIAGFEAPLELYSLRRASGNNINSRWPSTELSELSQKLTTR
;
A
#
# COMPACT_ATOMS: atom_id res chain seq x y z
N PHE A 1 -0.17 -10.63 -5.84
CA PHE A 1 -0.40 -9.65 -4.76
C PHE A 1 -0.08 -8.27 -5.31
N CYS A 2 -1.05 -7.34 -5.40
CA CYS A 2 -0.85 -6.01 -5.98
C CYS A 2 -1.16 -4.92 -4.95
N ILE A 3 -0.25 -3.96 -4.79
CA ILE A 3 -0.45 -2.82 -3.87
C ILE A 3 -1.63 -1.96 -4.30
N VAL A 4 -1.89 -1.83 -5.60
CA VAL A 4 -3.01 -1.05 -6.14
C VAL A 4 -4.35 -1.60 -5.65
N SER A 5 -4.53 -2.92 -5.60
CA SER A 5 -5.77 -3.53 -5.09
C SER A 5 -6.01 -3.22 -3.62
N HIS A 6 -4.95 -3.14 -2.81
CA HIS A 6 -5.05 -2.75 -1.39
C HIS A 6 -5.40 -1.27 -1.26
N ILE A 7 -4.77 -0.43 -2.08
CA ILE A 7 -5.07 1.01 -2.10
C ILE A 7 -6.55 1.21 -2.43
N LEU A 8 -7.04 0.58 -3.50
CA LEU A 8 -8.44 0.68 -3.91
C LEU A 8 -9.40 0.14 -2.83
N GLY A 9 -9.06 -0.97 -2.18
CA GLY A 9 -9.88 -1.54 -1.11
C GLY A 9 -9.99 -0.63 0.12
N ILE A 10 -8.88 -0.05 0.55
CA ILE A 10 -8.86 0.90 1.68
C ILE A 10 -9.63 2.17 1.28
N SER A 11 -9.37 2.73 0.10
CA SER A 11 -10.08 3.90 -0.41
C SER A 11 -11.60 3.66 -0.48
N ALA A 12 -12.05 2.49 -0.91
CA ALA A 12 -13.46 2.12 -0.92
C ALA A 12 -14.04 2.05 0.51
N GLY A 13 -13.36 1.39 1.44
CA GLY A 13 -13.81 1.29 2.84
C GLY A 13 -13.82 2.63 3.60
N GLN A 14 -13.09 3.63 3.10
CA GLN A 14 -13.06 4.98 3.65
C GLN A 14 -13.96 5.98 2.91
N ASP A 15 -14.71 5.53 1.89
CA ASP A 15 -15.50 6.42 1.01
C ASP A 15 -14.65 7.59 0.45
N ALA A 16 -13.43 7.24 0.03
CA ALA A 16 -12.39 8.20 -0.35
C ALA A 16 -12.55 8.75 -1.77
N PHE A 17 -13.28 8.06 -2.65
CA PHE A 17 -13.41 8.46 -4.05
C PHE A 17 -14.34 9.65 -4.21
N ARG A 18 -13.93 10.63 -5.01
CA ARG A 18 -14.74 11.81 -5.32
C ARG A 18 -15.97 11.46 -6.14
N ASP A 19 -15.80 10.54 -7.07
CA ASP A 19 -16.90 9.99 -7.84
C ASP A 19 -17.61 8.93 -6.99
N ASN A 20 -18.95 8.96 -6.97
CA ASN A 20 -19.77 8.13 -6.09
C ASN A 20 -19.84 6.67 -6.58
N PHE A 21 -18.72 5.97 -6.52
CA PHE A 21 -18.68 4.52 -6.78
C PHE A 21 -19.38 3.77 -5.65
N THR A 22 -20.37 2.95 -5.99
CA THR A 22 -21.10 2.13 -5.00
C THR A 22 -20.46 0.76 -4.78
N ASP A 23 -19.63 0.30 -5.73
CA ASP A 23 -18.89 -0.96 -5.67
C ASP A 23 -17.52 -0.79 -6.34
N ILE A 24 -16.49 -1.41 -5.77
CA ILE A 24 -15.14 -1.46 -6.34
C ILE A 24 -15.13 -2.08 -7.75
N LYS A 25 -16.10 -2.95 -8.06
CA LYS A 25 -16.26 -3.52 -9.41
C LYS A 25 -16.46 -2.44 -10.48
N GLN A 26 -17.10 -1.32 -10.13
CA GLN A 26 -17.29 -0.20 -11.05
C GLN A 26 -15.95 0.41 -11.45
N ILE A 27 -14.99 0.46 -10.53
CA ILE A 27 -13.62 0.95 -10.80
C ILE A 27 -12.90 0.00 -11.76
N TYR A 28 -13.02 -1.31 -11.56
CA TYR A 28 -12.43 -2.31 -12.46
C TYR A 28 -13.09 -2.37 -13.84
N ALA A 29 -14.34 -1.91 -13.95
CA ALA A 29 -15.07 -1.83 -15.23
C ALA A 29 -14.77 -0.55 -16.02
N LEU A 30 -13.97 0.38 -15.47
CA LEU A 30 -13.63 1.62 -16.16
C LEU A 30 -12.79 1.35 -17.40
N VAL A 31 -13.23 1.92 -18.53
CA VAL A 31 -12.51 1.88 -19.80
C VAL A 31 -11.78 3.20 -20.00
N ILE A 32 -10.50 3.13 -20.35
CA ILE A 32 -9.72 4.31 -20.73
C ILE A 32 -10.11 4.67 -22.17
N PRO A 33 -10.61 5.90 -22.44
CA PRO A 33 -10.93 6.35 -23.80
C PRO A 33 -9.71 6.26 -24.72
N ALA A 34 -9.91 5.96 -26.00
CA ALA A 34 -8.82 5.76 -26.96
C ALA A 34 -7.91 6.99 -27.11
N GLU A 35 -8.42 8.20 -26.84
CA GLU A 35 -7.66 9.45 -26.93
C GLU A 35 -6.82 9.73 -25.68
N ARG A 36 -6.89 8.88 -24.65
CA ARG A 36 -6.20 9.08 -23.36
C ARG A 36 -5.38 7.86 -22.99
N ASN A 37 -4.23 8.11 -22.36
CA ASN A 37 -3.37 7.03 -21.86
C ASN A 37 -3.71 6.59 -20.43
N VAL A 38 -4.43 7.42 -19.67
CA VAL A 38 -4.70 7.21 -18.24
C VAL A 38 -6.07 7.77 -17.87
N LEU A 39 -6.77 7.05 -17.00
CA LEU A 39 -7.95 7.55 -16.30
C LEU A 39 -7.56 7.98 -14.88
N ARG A 40 -7.86 9.24 -14.53
CA ARG A 40 -7.56 9.78 -13.19
C ARG A 40 -8.80 9.70 -12.31
N ILE A 41 -8.76 8.79 -11.35
CA ILE A 41 -9.76 8.71 -10.28
C ILE A 41 -9.33 9.67 -9.17
N ARG A 42 -10.19 10.63 -8.82
CA ARG A 42 -9.89 11.64 -7.79
C ARG A 42 -10.38 11.18 -6.43
N TRP A 43 -9.67 11.58 -5.39
CA TRP A 43 -10.15 11.44 -4.01
C TRP A 43 -10.84 12.72 -3.55
N LYS A 44 -11.71 12.61 -2.55
CA LYS A 44 -12.35 13.75 -1.90
C LYS A 44 -11.29 14.57 -1.15
N GLU A 45 -11.42 15.89 -1.10
CA GLU A 45 -10.38 16.75 -0.51
C GLU A 45 -10.25 16.51 1.00
N GLU A 46 -11.35 16.20 1.67
CA GLU A 46 -11.42 15.91 3.10
C GLU A 46 -10.67 14.63 3.52
N VAL A 47 -10.38 13.71 2.59
CA VAL A 47 -9.61 12.49 2.89
C VAL A 47 -8.12 12.64 2.61
N LEU A 48 -7.70 13.65 1.83
CA LEU A 48 -6.29 13.86 1.49
C LEU A 48 -5.42 14.19 2.71
N ASN A 49 -6.02 14.82 3.73
CA ASN A 49 -5.34 15.17 4.98
C ASN A 49 -5.46 14.07 6.05
N LYS A 50 -6.14 12.96 5.75
CA LYS A 50 -6.33 11.85 6.69
C LYS A 50 -5.27 10.78 6.48
N PRO A 51 -4.85 10.09 7.55
CA PRO A 51 -3.89 9.00 7.43
C PRO A 51 -4.49 7.83 6.63
N PHE A 52 -3.72 7.33 5.66
CA PHE A 52 -4.12 6.17 4.86
C PHE A 52 -4.20 4.89 5.69
N PHE A 53 -3.19 4.66 6.54
CA PHE A 53 -3.20 3.59 7.54
C PHE A 53 -3.58 4.18 8.90
N CYS A 54 -4.81 3.91 9.34
CA CYS A 54 -5.33 4.40 10.61
C CYS A 54 -4.84 3.54 11.79
N ASN A 55 -4.64 4.16 12.96
CA ASN A 55 -4.34 3.44 14.19
C ASN A 55 -5.55 2.61 14.65
N VAL A 56 -5.29 1.53 15.38
CA VAL A 56 -6.32 0.67 15.97
C VAL A 56 -6.07 0.54 17.46
N THR A 57 -7.07 0.82 18.28
CA THR A 57 -7.02 0.67 19.74
C THR A 57 -7.94 -0.46 20.18
N ASN A 58 -7.46 -1.31 21.09
CA ASN A 58 -8.32 -2.32 21.71
C ASN A 58 -9.24 -1.63 22.71
N THR A 59 -10.54 -1.82 22.52
CA THR A 59 -11.60 -1.48 23.47
C THR A 59 -12.18 -2.77 24.04
N ILE A 60 -13.02 -2.65 25.07
CA ILE A 60 -13.66 -3.80 25.74
C ILE A 60 -14.49 -4.64 24.75
N GLY A 61 -14.99 -4.02 23.67
CA GLY A 61 -15.76 -4.68 22.60
C GLY A 61 -14.95 -5.10 21.36
N GLY A 62 -13.61 -4.97 21.38
CA GLY A 62 -12.74 -5.34 20.25
C GLY A 62 -11.88 -4.20 19.71
N GLY A 63 -11.37 -4.32 18.48
CA GLY A 63 -10.54 -3.29 17.87
C GLY A 63 -11.36 -2.12 17.32
N SER A 64 -11.06 -0.89 17.75
CA SER A 64 -11.65 0.33 17.19
C SER A 64 -10.64 1.08 16.32
N ILE A 65 -11.05 1.46 15.11
CA ILE A 65 -10.21 2.18 14.13
C ILE A 65 -10.28 3.69 14.43
N GLN A 66 -9.12 4.30 14.67
CA GLN A 66 -8.97 5.75 14.86
C GLN A 66 -8.66 6.43 13.53
N ARG A 67 -9.70 6.88 12.82
CA ARG A 67 -9.59 7.43 11.46
C ARG A 67 -8.67 8.65 11.33
N ASP A 68 -8.53 9.43 12.40
CA ASP A 68 -7.74 10.67 12.40
C ASP A 68 -6.29 10.47 12.88
N LYS A 69 -5.92 9.26 13.29
CA LYS A 69 -4.57 8.98 13.81
C LYS A 69 -3.84 8.00 12.90
N ALA A 70 -2.65 8.38 12.46
CA ALA A 70 -1.79 7.50 11.70
C ALA A 70 -1.36 6.30 12.54
N PHE A 71 -1.25 5.14 11.89
CA PHE A 71 -0.69 3.96 12.51
C PHE A 71 0.78 4.21 12.92
N PRO A 72 1.15 4.10 14.21
CA PRO A 72 2.50 4.46 14.63
C PRO A 72 3.56 3.51 14.07
N TYR A 73 4.67 4.06 13.57
CA TYR A 73 5.78 3.27 13.05
C TYR A 73 6.38 2.32 14.11
N ALA A 74 6.53 2.79 15.35
CA ALA A 74 7.03 1.97 16.45
C ALA A 74 6.15 0.72 16.66
N LYS A 75 4.82 0.90 16.64
CA LYS A 75 3.86 -0.19 16.76
C LYS A 75 4.00 -1.20 15.62
N TYR A 76 4.20 -0.73 14.38
CA TYR A 76 4.45 -1.60 13.23
C TYR A 76 5.73 -2.41 13.40
N ARG A 77 6.81 -1.75 13.79
CA ARG A 77 8.10 -2.39 14.06
C ARG A 77 7.98 -3.47 15.15
N ASP A 78 7.32 -3.16 16.26
CA ASP A 78 7.18 -4.09 17.38
C ASP A 78 6.35 -5.32 17.00
N ILE A 79 5.27 -5.12 16.23
CA ILE A 79 4.48 -6.23 15.67
C ILE A 79 5.35 -7.10 14.77
N PHE A 80 6.14 -6.49 13.87
CA PHE A 80 7.00 -7.24 12.95
C PHE A 80 8.08 -8.04 13.67
N VAL A 81 8.75 -7.45 14.67
CA VAL A 81 9.75 -8.14 15.50
C VAL A 81 9.09 -9.32 16.23
N ARG A 82 7.90 -9.12 16.80
CA ARG A 82 7.15 -10.19 17.48
C ARG A 82 6.78 -11.33 16.52
N LEU A 83 6.32 -11.01 15.31
CA LEU A 83 6.02 -12.00 14.28
C LEU A 83 7.26 -12.81 13.90
N GLY A 84 8.41 -12.15 13.74
CA GLY A 84 9.68 -12.83 13.49
C GLY A 84 10.06 -13.82 14.59
N ARG A 85 9.90 -13.44 15.87
CA ARG A 85 10.14 -14.35 16.99
C ARG A 85 9.20 -15.57 16.97
N ILE A 86 7.90 -15.34 16.72
CA ILE A 86 6.91 -16.43 16.65
C ILE A 86 7.21 -17.37 15.47
N ALA A 87 7.69 -16.84 14.36
CA ALA A 87 8.09 -17.62 13.19
C ALA A 87 9.44 -18.36 13.37
N GLY A 88 10.11 -18.22 14.52
CA GLY A 88 11.33 -18.96 14.86
C GLY A 88 12.63 -18.34 14.34
N PHE A 89 12.64 -17.06 13.95
CA PHE A 89 13.87 -16.39 13.55
C PHE A 89 14.80 -16.16 14.75
N GLU A 90 16.05 -16.61 14.64
CA GLU A 90 17.07 -16.49 15.69
C GLU A 90 17.42 -15.03 16.00
N ALA A 91 17.56 -14.21 14.96
CA ALA A 91 17.82 -12.78 15.09
C ALA A 91 16.53 -11.96 15.00
N PRO A 92 16.39 -10.86 15.76
CA PRO A 92 15.28 -9.94 15.61
C PRO A 92 15.19 -9.41 14.18
N LEU A 93 14.04 -9.62 13.53
CA LEU A 93 13.81 -9.07 12.20
C LEU A 93 13.72 -7.54 12.25
N GLU A 94 14.43 -6.88 11.35
CA GLU A 94 14.30 -5.44 11.12
C GLU A 94 13.40 -5.17 9.92
N LEU A 95 12.59 -4.10 9.98
CA LEU A 95 11.76 -3.67 8.85
C LEU A 95 12.58 -3.41 7.57
N TYR A 96 13.83 -2.95 7.73
CA TYR A 96 14.74 -2.74 6.61
C TYR A 96 15.08 -4.05 5.86
N SER A 97 15.04 -5.19 6.55
CA SER A 97 15.27 -6.51 5.96
C SER A 97 14.23 -6.83 4.89
N LEU A 98 12.98 -6.39 5.04
CA LEU A 98 11.94 -6.55 4.01
C LEU A 98 12.32 -5.82 2.72
N ARG A 99 12.79 -4.58 2.84
CA ARG A 99 13.22 -3.76 1.69
C ARG A 99 14.42 -4.41 0.99
N ARG A 100 15.43 -4.85 1.76
CA ARG A 100 16.63 -5.52 1.24
C ARG A 100 16.32 -6.84 0.56
N ALA A 101 15.54 -7.71 1.20
CA ALA A 101 15.15 -9.00 0.64
C ALA A 101 14.36 -8.82 -0.66
N SER A 102 13.42 -7.86 -0.70
CA SER A 102 12.68 -7.52 -1.92
C SER A 102 13.62 -7.05 -3.05
N GLY A 103 14.52 -6.11 -2.75
CA GLY A 103 15.50 -5.62 -3.73
C GLY A 103 16.42 -6.72 -4.26
N ASN A 104 16.91 -7.60 -3.37
CA ASN A 104 17.74 -8.74 -3.77
C ASN A 104 16.96 -9.72 -4.66
N ASN A 105 15.70 -10.00 -4.35
CA ASN A 105 14.85 -10.89 -5.15
C ASN A 105 14.50 -10.29 -6.52
N ILE A 106 14.42 -8.96 -6.62
CA ILE A 106 14.26 -8.27 -7.91
C ILE A 106 15.56 -8.39 -8.71
N ASN A 107 16.70 -8.06 -8.12
CA ASN A 107 18.01 -8.14 -8.79
C ASN A 107 18.41 -9.57 -9.19
N SER A 108 18.00 -10.59 -8.43
CA SER A 108 18.29 -11.98 -8.78
C SER A 108 17.44 -12.50 -9.94
N ARG A 109 16.26 -11.91 -10.16
CA ARG A 109 15.36 -12.23 -11.27
C ARG A 109 15.62 -11.41 -12.53
N TRP A 110 16.21 -10.23 -12.38
CA TRP A 110 16.51 -9.29 -13.46
C TRP A 110 17.92 -8.74 -13.24
N PRO A 111 18.94 -9.21 -14.00
CA PRO A 111 20.30 -8.71 -13.87
C PRO A 111 20.33 -7.19 -14.10
N SER A 112 21.26 -6.50 -13.42
CA SER A 112 21.30 -5.04 -13.31
C SER A 112 21.21 -4.27 -14.63
N THR A 113 21.65 -4.86 -15.74
CA THR A 113 21.58 -4.27 -17.09
C THR A 113 20.13 -4.04 -17.56
N GLU A 114 19.21 -4.98 -17.31
CA GLU A 114 17.81 -4.85 -17.75
C GLU A 114 17.00 -3.87 -16.88
N LEU A 115 17.31 -3.79 -15.58
CA LEU A 115 16.68 -2.82 -14.66
C LEU A 115 17.11 -1.38 -14.94
N SER A 116 18.38 -1.15 -15.31
CA SER A 116 18.84 0.17 -15.74
C SER A 116 18.15 0.66 -17.01
N GLU A 117 17.92 -0.24 -17.97
CA GLU A 117 17.21 0.08 -19.21
C GLU A 117 15.72 0.37 -18.98
N LEU A 118 15.07 -0.39 -18.09
CA LEU A 118 13.67 -0.13 -17.70
C LEU A 118 13.52 1.18 -16.91
N SER A 119 14.45 1.50 -16.01
CA SER A 119 14.45 2.75 -15.27
C SER A 119 14.67 3.97 -16.17
N GLN A 120 15.54 3.85 -17.19
CA GLN A 120 15.71 4.91 -18.20
C GLN A 120 14.43 5.11 -19.02
N LYS A 121 13.80 4.02 -19.50
CA LYS A 121 12.55 4.10 -20.28
C LYS A 121 11.37 4.71 -19.51
N LEU A 122 11.31 4.56 -18.19
CA LEU A 122 10.26 5.14 -17.35
C LEU A 122 10.50 6.62 -17.00
N THR A 123 11.73 7.12 -17.14
CA THR A 123 12.10 8.51 -16.80
C THR A 123 12.04 9.45 -18.02
N THR A 124 11.96 8.91 -19.25
CA THR A 124 11.92 9.69 -20.50
C THR A 124 10.53 9.78 -21.14
N ARG A 125 9.46 9.98 -20.35
CA ARG A 125 8.12 10.30 -20.86
C ARG A 125 7.51 11.49 -20.13
#